data_AF-A0A395IXB1-F1
#
_entry.id   AF-A0A395IXB1-F1
#
_cell.length_a   1.000
_cell.length_b   1.000
_cell.length_c   1.000
_cell.angle_alpha   90.00
_cell.angle_beta   90.00
_cell.angle_gamma   90.00
#
_symmetry.space_group_name_H-M   'P 1'
#
loop_
_entity.id
_entity.type
_entity.pdbx_description
1 polymer ?
#
loop_
_entity_poly.entity_id
_entity_poly.type
_entity_poly.pdbx_seq_one_letter_code
_entity_poly.pdbx_strand_id
1 'polypeptide(L)'
;MAQRGMYLAMLKHAGMLEPHIPMTPSFNEAPNPEMVWKIWLQREKRSRLVYNWVIVDQELSLFHDTAPIISITELETPMPGLECLWLAKSANEWAKIVQQTYVGTDWLLNSSSIETPPIETSLCGLFRDMLSDNIERRHGQLSPLQLKLLLHPLHSSLCHLHQALSFHSEAYSSRQGTRTVTKASNLLRLEEAQSLLQKWYDLCEFHTKNDPNCQITRDNLVLYHLISLNAVTFFPEIERLARKEDFDGTSLSFLFATKDVYTVQGKLFSIVDKLFAS
;
A
#
# COMPACT_ATOMS: atom_id res chain seq x y z
N MET A 1 15.83 -4.49 -14.06
CA MET A 1 15.69 -3.17 -13.39
C MET A 1 15.51 -1.99 -14.34
N ALA A 2 16.39 -1.74 -15.33
CA ALA A 2 16.28 -0.55 -16.21
C ALA A 2 14.96 -0.44 -16.99
N GLN A 3 14.42 -1.56 -17.49
CA GLN A 3 13.15 -1.58 -18.23
C GLN A 3 11.94 -1.21 -17.35
N ARG A 4 11.93 -1.62 -16.08
CA ARG A 4 10.86 -1.28 -15.11
C ARG A 4 10.76 0.23 -14.93
N GLY A 5 11.88 0.90 -14.68
CA GLY A 5 11.92 2.36 -14.54
C GLY A 5 11.43 3.09 -15.79
N MET A 6 11.76 2.59 -16.98
CA MET A 6 11.29 3.15 -18.26
C MET A 6 9.77 3.08 -18.39
N TYR A 7 9.14 1.93 -18.12
CA TYR A 7 7.68 1.79 -18.22
C TYR A 7 6.94 2.68 -17.22
N LEU A 8 7.45 2.80 -16.00
CA LEU A 8 6.87 3.67 -14.98
C LEU A 8 7.01 5.16 -15.33
N ALA A 9 8.16 5.55 -15.91
CA ALA A 9 8.32 6.90 -16.44
C ALA A 9 7.33 7.18 -17.57
N MET A 10 7.09 6.23 -18.49
CA MET A 10 6.07 6.38 -19.53
C MET A 10 4.66 6.56 -18.94
N LEU A 11 4.31 5.76 -17.93
CA LEU A 11 3.03 5.88 -17.21
C LEU A 11 2.86 7.28 -16.61
N LYS A 12 3.90 7.78 -15.95
CA LYS A 12 3.94 9.13 -15.36
C LYS A 12 3.82 10.22 -16.41
N HIS A 13 4.61 10.16 -17.49
CA HIS A 13 4.62 11.17 -18.54
C HIS A 13 3.34 11.18 -19.38
N ALA A 14 2.60 10.06 -19.42
CA ALA A 14 1.25 10.01 -19.98
C ALA A 14 0.19 10.70 -19.09
N GLY A 15 0.60 11.31 -17.97
CA GLY A 15 -0.28 11.99 -17.02
C GLY A 15 -1.18 11.02 -16.27
N MET A 16 -0.87 9.72 -16.25
CA MET A 16 -1.81 8.71 -15.77
C MET A 16 -2.02 8.70 -14.26
N LEU A 17 -1.07 9.25 -13.49
CA LEU A 17 -1.09 9.27 -12.01
C LEU A 17 -1.89 10.47 -11.45
N GLU A 18 -2.18 11.45 -12.29
CA GLU A 18 -2.91 12.67 -11.93
C GLU A 18 -4.36 12.37 -11.51
N PRO A 19 -4.98 13.24 -10.68
CA PRO A 19 -6.37 13.06 -10.27
C PRO A 19 -7.31 13.22 -11.46
N HIS A 20 -8.43 12.50 -11.45
CA HIS A 20 -9.46 12.66 -12.49
C HIS A 20 -10.14 14.01 -12.33
N ILE A 21 -10.11 14.84 -13.38
CA ILE A 21 -10.87 16.09 -13.41
C ILE A 21 -12.36 15.74 -13.33
N PRO A 22 -13.12 16.26 -12.33
CA PRO A 22 -14.56 16.12 -12.29
C PRO A 22 -15.14 16.71 -13.57
N MET A 23 -15.79 15.87 -14.39
CA MET A 23 -16.59 16.42 -15.49
C MET A 23 -17.92 16.79 -14.88
N THR A 24 -18.17 18.09 -14.74
CA THR A 24 -19.55 18.59 -14.68
C THR A 24 -20.12 18.45 -16.09
N PRO A 25 -21.11 17.57 -16.33
CA PRO A 25 -21.85 17.64 -17.58
C PRO A 25 -22.47 19.03 -17.69
N SER A 26 -22.49 19.61 -18.90
CA SER A 26 -23.13 20.90 -19.10
C SER A 26 -24.61 20.80 -18.70
N PHE A 27 -25.04 21.72 -17.85
CA PHE A 27 -26.30 21.74 -17.10
C PHE A 27 -27.61 21.75 -17.93
N ASN A 28 -27.57 21.53 -19.25
CA ASN A 28 -28.73 21.75 -20.12
C ASN A 28 -29.36 20.48 -20.73
N GLU A 29 -28.75 19.29 -20.62
CA GLU A 29 -29.35 18.04 -21.11
C GLU A 29 -29.21 16.93 -20.07
N ALA A 30 -30.28 16.15 -19.88
CA ALA A 30 -30.23 14.96 -19.03
C ALA A 30 -29.09 14.06 -19.51
N PRO A 31 -28.11 13.71 -18.65
CA PRO A 31 -26.92 13.03 -19.10
C PRO A 31 -27.31 11.65 -19.65
N ASN A 32 -26.99 11.41 -20.92
CA ASN A 32 -27.20 10.12 -21.56
C ASN A 32 -26.45 9.05 -20.73
N PRO A 33 -27.14 8.05 -20.14
CA PRO A 33 -26.51 7.06 -19.26
C PRO A 33 -25.40 6.29 -19.98
N GLU A 34 -25.53 6.10 -21.30
CA GLU A 34 -24.52 5.47 -22.14
C GLU A 34 -23.23 6.31 -22.23
N MET A 35 -23.36 7.64 -22.29
CA MET A 35 -22.22 8.54 -22.32
C MET A 35 -21.50 8.57 -20.97
N VAL A 36 -22.25 8.69 -19.88
CA VAL A 36 -21.70 8.68 -18.51
C VAL A 36 -20.99 7.37 -18.21
N TRP A 37 -21.61 6.24 -18.56
CA TRP A 37 -21.01 4.92 -18.37
C TRP A 37 -19.72 4.76 -19.18
N LYS A 38 -19.67 5.23 -20.43
CA LYS A 38 -18.43 5.21 -21.25
C LYS A 38 -17.32 6.06 -20.65
N ILE A 39 -17.64 7.26 -20.17
CA ILE A 39 -16.65 8.14 -19.50
C ILE A 39 -16.13 7.45 -18.23
N TRP A 40 -17.03 6.91 -17.40
CA TRP A 40 -16.66 6.17 -16.21
C TRP A 40 -15.76 4.99 -16.56
N LEU A 41 -16.11 4.20 -17.58
CA LEU A 41 -15.34 3.04 -18.02
C LEU A 41 -13.91 3.41 -18.45
N GLN A 42 -13.72 4.56 -19.12
CA GLN A 42 -12.37 5.03 -19.49
C GLN A 42 -11.55 5.45 -18.26
N ARG A 43 -12.18 6.11 -17.29
CA ARG A 43 -11.53 6.46 -16.01
C ARG A 43 -11.16 5.21 -15.23
N GLU A 44 -12.07 4.25 -15.15
CA GLU A 44 -11.88 2.98 -14.44
C GLU A 44 -10.76 2.15 -15.07
N LYS A 45 -10.70 2.08 -16.41
CA LYS A 45 -9.58 1.47 -17.15
C LYS A 45 -8.23 2.06 -16.74
N ARG A 46 -8.16 3.39 -16.66
CA ARG A 46 -6.94 4.10 -16.27
C ARG A 46 -6.57 3.81 -14.82
N SER A 47 -7.53 3.91 -13.89
CA SER A 47 -7.31 3.60 -12.48
C SER A 47 -6.79 2.17 -12.29
N ARG A 48 -7.48 1.18 -12.86
CA ARG A 48 -7.06 -0.24 -12.81
C ARG A 48 -5.65 -0.44 -13.36
N LEU A 49 -5.33 0.18 -14.49
CA LEU A 49 -3.99 0.08 -15.08
C LEU A 49 -2.90 0.65 -14.16
N VAL A 50 -3.12 1.84 -13.59
CA VAL A 50 -2.17 2.47 -12.66
C VAL A 50 -1.95 1.58 -11.43
N TYR A 51 -3.02 1.12 -10.79
CA TYR A 51 -2.91 0.33 -9.57
C TYR A 51 -2.38 -1.10 -9.80
N ASN A 52 -2.59 -1.67 -10.99
CA ASN A 52 -1.89 -2.89 -11.39
C ASN A 52 -0.37 -2.67 -11.47
N TRP A 53 0.07 -1.52 -12.01
CA TRP A 53 1.49 -1.17 -11.98
C TRP A 53 2.02 -0.95 -10.57
N VAL A 54 1.23 -0.38 -9.65
CA VAL A 54 1.61 -0.25 -8.23
C VAL A 54 1.85 -1.62 -7.59
N ILE A 55 0.97 -2.60 -7.85
CA ILE A 55 1.11 -3.97 -7.35
C ILE A 55 2.38 -4.63 -7.91
N VAL A 56 2.56 -4.57 -9.24
CA VAL A 56 3.74 -5.15 -9.90
C VAL A 56 5.03 -4.48 -9.41
N ASP A 57 5.02 -3.16 -9.25
CA ASP A 57 6.13 -2.38 -8.71
C ASP A 57 6.51 -2.86 -7.31
N GLN A 58 5.52 -3.04 -6.44
CA GLN A 58 5.73 -3.52 -5.07
C GLN A 58 6.29 -4.94 -5.03
N GLU A 59 5.66 -5.88 -5.74
CA GLU A 59 6.03 -7.30 -5.71
C GLU A 59 7.45 -7.48 -6.25
N LEU A 60 7.78 -6.87 -7.40
CA LEU A 60 9.14 -6.90 -7.94
C LEU A 60 10.16 -6.27 -6.98
N SER A 61 9.79 -5.17 -6.35
CA SER A 61 10.65 -4.54 -5.35
C SER A 61 10.94 -5.44 -4.17
N LEU A 62 9.93 -6.15 -3.68
CA LEU A 62 10.05 -7.06 -2.55
C LEU A 62 10.96 -8.24 -2.88
N PHE A 63 10.78 -8.85 -4.07
CA PHE A 63 11.64 -9.95 -4.53
C PHE A 63 13.10 -9.58 -4.74
N HIS A 64 13.36 -8.31 -5.05
CA HIS A 64 14.71 -7.81 -5.29
C HIS A 64 15.31 -7.05 -4.11
N ASP A 65 14.61 -7.00 -2.97
CA ASP A 65 14.99 -6.21 -1.79
C ASP A 65 15.34 -4.75 -2.14
N THR A 66 14.48 -4.11 -2.93
CA THR A 66 14.62 -2.71 -3.38
C THR A 66 13.39 -1.90 -3.04
N ALA A 67 13.55 -0.60 -2.84
CA ALA A 67 12.40 0.29 -2.64
C ALA A 67 11.48 0.30 -3.88
N PRO A 68 10.15 0.32 -3.73
CA PRO A 68 9.21 0.62 -4.81
C PRO A 68 9.58 1.94 -5.50
N ILE A 69 9.40 2.01 -6.82
CA ILE A 69 9.83 3.14 -7.65
C ILE A 69 8.74 4.21 -7.71
N ILE A 70 7.47 3.82 -7.71
CA ILE A 70 6.35 4.76 -7.81
C ILE A 70 6.25 5.55 -6.50
N SER A 71 6.28 6.88 -6.58
CA SER A 71 6.07 7.71 -5.38
C SER A 71 4.60 7.76 -5.00
N ILE A 72 4.30 7.51 -3.72
CA ILE A 72 2.96 7.66 -3.15
C ILE A 72 2.40 9.08 -3.32
N THR A 73 3.26 10.10 -3.26
CA THR A 73 2.84 11.51 -3.37
C THR A 73 2.34 11.87 -4.76
N GLU A 74 2.67 11.07 -5.77
CA GLU A 74 2.26 11.27 -7.16
C GLU A 74 1.00 10.46 -7.51
N LEU A 75 0.60 9.50 -6.66
CA LEU A 75 -0.56 8.64 -6.84
C LEU A 75 -1.86 9.33 -6.40
N GLU A 76 -2.29 10.30 -7.19
CA GLU A 76 -3.53 11.05 -6.97
C GLU A 76 -4.74 10.48 -7.74
N THR A 77 -4.51 9.52 -8.64
CA THR A 77 -5.58 8.79 -9.34
C THR A 77 -6.48 8.05 -8.33
N PRO A 78 -7.80 8.13 -8.46
CA PRO A 78 -8.72 7.43 -7.56
C PRO A 78 -8.58 5.92 -7.72
N MET A 79 -8.78 5.20 -6.62
CA MET A 79 -8.69 3.75 -6.59
C MET A 79 -9.70 3.06 -7.52
N PRO A 80 -9.44 1.78 -7.89
CA PRO A 80 -10.34 1.04 -8.75
C PRO A 80 -11.69 0.78 -8.07
N GLY A 81 -12.75 1.09 -8.82
CA GLY A 81 -14.13 0.86 -8.44
C GLY A 81 -14.47 -0.60 -8.15
N LEU A 82 -15.63 -0.78 -7.50
CA LEU A 82 -16.21 -2.10 -7.24
C LEU A 82 -16.29 -2.98 -8.49
N GLU A 83 -15.97 -4.26 -8.33
CA GLU A 83 -15.90 -5.21 -9.43
C GLU A 83 -17.25 -5.39 -10.14
N CYS A 84 -18.37 -5.32 -9.42
CA CYS A 84 -19.71 -5.40 -10.00
C CYS A 84 -20.00 -4.25 -10.99
N LEU A 85 -19.47 -3.04 -10.73
CA LEU A 85 -19.61 -1.91 -11.65
C LEU A 85 -18.77 -2.11 -12.92
N TRP A 86 -17.58 -2.69 -12.77
CA TRP A 86 -16.67 -2.97 -13.88
C TRP A 86 -17.20 -4.08 -14.81
N LEU A 87 -17.85 -5.09 -14.24
CA LEU A 87 -18.39 -6.23 -14.97
C LEU A 87 -19.77 -5.98 -15.60
N ALA A 88 -20.38 -4.82 -15.36
CA ALA A 88 -21.67 -4.45 -15.95
C ALA A 88 -21.59 -4.51 -17.49
N LYS A 89 -22.59 -5.13 -18.13
CA LYS A 89 -22.61 -5.34 -19.59
C LYS A 89 -23.30 -4.22 -20.36
N SER A 90 -24.00 -3.33 -19.65
CA SER A 90 -24.72 -2.21 -20.25
C SER A 90 -24.79 -1.01 -19.30
N ALA A 91 -24.99 0.18 -19.85
CA ALA A 91 -25.18 1.40 -19.06
C ALA A 91 -26.36 1.31 -18.09
N ASN A 92 -27.43 0.62 -18.50
CA ASN A 92 -28.63 0.43 -17.68
C ASN A 92 -28.36 -0.49 -16.49
N GLU A 93 -27.57 -1.56 -16.68
CA GLU A 93 -27.14 -2.44 -15.60
C GLU A 93 -26.21 -1.71 -14.64
N TRP A 94 -25.21 -0.99 -15.18
CA TRP A 94 -24.31 -0.16 -14.39
C TRP A 94 -25.08 0.86 -13.53
N ALA A 95 -26.01 1.60 -14.11
CA ALA A 95 -26.81 2.60 -13.39
C ALA A 95 -27.65 1.97 -12.27
N LYS A 96 -28.21 0.77 -12.49
CA LYS A 96 -28.93 0.03 -11.44
C LYS A 96 -28.02 -0.38 -10.30
N ILE A 97 -26.81 -0.87 -10.60
CA ILE A 97 -25.83 -1.25 -9.58
C ILE A 97 -25.37 -0.03 -8.79
N VAL A 98 -25.08 1.10 -9.46
CA VAL A 98 -24.76 2.38 -8.81
C VAL A 98 -25.89 2.77 -7.85
N GLN A 99 -27.14 2.76 -8.32
CA GLN A 99 -28.28 3.06 -7.48
C GLN A 99 -28.33 2.12 -6.26
N GLN A 100 -28.32 0.81 -6.46
CA GLN A 100 -28.40 -0.17 -5.37
C GLN A 100 -27.26 -0.06 -4.35
N THR A 101 -26.05 0.23 -4.82
CA THR A 101 -24.85 0.29 -3.98
C THR A 101 -24.81 1.56 -3.13
N TYR A 102 -25.27 2.68 -3.67
CA TYR A 102 -25.15 3.97 -3.01
C TYR A 102 -26.44 4.44 -2.32
N VAL A 103 -27.63 3.89 -2.60
CA VAL A 103 -28.90 4.19 -1.90
C VAL A 103 -28.71 4.06 -0.37
N GLY A 104 -28.54 5.19 0.34
CA GLY A 104 -28.32 5.22 1.79
C GLY A 104 -27.29 6.24 2.30
N THR A 105 -26.36 6.70 1.46
CA THR A 105 -25.55 7.90 1.76
C THR A 105 -26.34 9.16 1.35
N ASP A 106 -26.02 10.34 1.91
CA ASP A 106 -26.67 11.65 1.66
C ASP A 106 -26.77 12.08 0.17
N TRP A 107 -26.36 11.25 -0.79
CA TRP A 107 -26.39 11.52 -2.23
C TRP A 107 -27.81 11.74 -2.78
N LEU A 108 -28.85 11.17 -2.16
CA LEU A 108 -30.24 11.34 -2.59
C LEU A 108 -30.84 12.70 -2.22
N LEU A 109 -30.26 13.43 -1.25
CA LEU A 109 -30.77 14.75 -0.85
C LEU A 109 -30.35 15.87 -1.83
N ASN A 110 -29.33 15.62 -2.66
CA ASN A 110 -29.04 16.42 -3.85
C ASN A 110 -29.65 15.75 -5.08
N SER A 111 -30.98 15.70 -5.11
CA SER A 111 -31.84 15.18 -6.19
C SER A 111 -31.67 15.85 -7.57
N SER A 112 -30.64 16.68 -7.78
CA SER A 112 -30.24 17.25 -9.06
C SER A 112 -29.06 16.53 -9.73
N SER A 113 -28.40 15.58 -9.05
CA SER A 113 -27.12 15.04 -9.50
C SER A 113 -27.13 13.51 -9.61
N ILE A 114 -27.63 12.99 -10.73
CA ILE A 114 -27.18 11.69 -11.28
C ILE A 114 -25.76 11.91 -11.84
N GLU A 115 -24.85 12.38 -11.00
CA GLU A 115 -23.53 12.85 -11.44
C GLU A 115 -22.47 12.06 -10.70
N THR A 116 -22.15 10.91 -11.28
CA THR A 116 -20.99 10.05 -10.96
C THR A 116 -20.98 9.41 -9.55
N PRO A 117 -20.58 8.12 -9.43
CA PRO A 117 -20.33 7.53 -8.12
C PRO A 117 -19.28 8.35 -7.36
N PRO A 118 -19.30 8.33 -6.00
CA PRO A 118 -18.33 9.09 -5.20
C PRO A 118 -16.91 8.77 -5.67
N ILE A 119 -16.13 9.81 -5.94
CA ILE A 119 -14.73 9.68 -6.36
C ILE A 119 -14.02 8.88 -5.26
N GLU A 120 -13.59 7.67 -5.59
CA GLU A 120 -12.85 6.85 -4.65
C GLU A 120 -11.59 7.60 -4.20
N THR A 121 -11.26 7.48 -2.92
CA THR A 121 -10.03 8.07 -2.39
C THR A 121 -8.84 7.52 -3.14
N SER A 122 -7.87 8.36 -3.49
CA SER A 122 -6.58 7.89 -4.01
C SER A 122 -5.80 7.15 -2.93
N LEU A 123 -4.82 6.33 -3.32
CA LEU A 123 -3.94 5.66 -2.36
C LEU A 123 -3.15 6.66 -1.52
N CYS A 124 -2.76 7.81 -2.10
CA CYS A 124 -2.16 8.92 -1.35
C CYS A 124 -3.09 9.42 -0.23
N GLY A 125 -4.38 9.61 -0.54
CA GLY A 125 -5.40 10.00 0.44
C GLY A 125 -5.60 8.94 1.53
N LEU A 126 -5.69 7.67 1.14
CA LEU A 126 -5.87 6.56 2.08
C LEU A 126 -4.66 6.38 3.00
N PHE A 127 -3.44 6.52 2.49
CA PHE A 127 -2.23 6.48 3.29
C PHE A 127 -2.15 7.65 4.27
N ARG A 128 -2.58 8.85 3.85
CA ARG A 128 -2.69 10.02 4.74
C ARG A 128 -3.70 9.79 5.87
N ASP A 129 -4.84 9.16 5.57
CA ASP A 129 -5.83 8.76 6.58
C ASP A 129 -5.22 7.77 7.59
N MET A 130 -4.36 6.85 7.14
CA MET A 130 -3.65 5.92 8.02
C MET A 130 -2.64 6.63 8.93
N LEU A 131 -1.85 7.55 8.37
CA LEU A 131 -0.87 8.36 9.11
C LEU A 131 -1.51 9.29 10.15
N SER A 132 -2.75 9.72 9.90
CA SER A 132 -3.48 10.67 10.76
C SER A 132 -4.45 9.99 11.73
N ASP A 133 -4.35 8.68 11.91
CA ASP A 133 -5.26 7.85 12.72
C ASP A 133 -6.75 7.91 12.34
N ASN A 134 -7.09 8.43 11.16
CA ASN A 134 -8.46 8.51 10.67
C ASN A 134 -8.96 7.23 10.00
N ILE A 135 -8.05 6.30 9.67
CA ILE A 135 -8.38 5.04 8.99
C ILE A 135 -9.31 4.14 9.81
N GLU A 136 -9.31 4.27 11.14
CA GLU A 136 -10.22 3.52 12.03
C GLU A 136 -11.70 3.83 11.76
N ARG A 137 -12.02 5.03 11.25
CA ARG A 137 -13.39 5.36 10.86
C ARG A 137 -13.87 4.56 9.64
N ARG A 138 -12.92 4.01 8.86
CA ARG A 138 -13.16 3.17 7.69
C ARG A 138 -13.02 1.68 8.02
N HIS A 139 -12.87 1.33 9.30
CA HIS A 139 -12.74 -0.07 9.74
C HIS A 139 -13.93 -0.90 9.23
N GLY A 140 -13.64 -1.98 8.49
CA GLY A 140 -14.62 -2.84 7.85
C GLY A 140 -15.26 -2.34 6.54
N GLN A 141 -14.93 -1.12 6.09
CA GLN A 141 -15.34 -0.61 4.78
C GLN A 141 -14.25 -0.77 3.72
N LEU A 142 -13.01 -1.03 4.13
CA LEU A 142 -11.88 -1.17 3.22
C LEU A 142 -12.00 -2.46 2.41
N SER A 143 -11.75 -2.40 1.12
CA SER A 143 -11.70 -3.63 0.30
C SER A 143 -10.37 -4.36 0.50
N PRO A 144 -10.30 -5.68 0.26
CA PRO A 144 -9.02 -6.41 0.24
C PRO A 144 -8.00 -5.82 -0.73
N LEU A 145 -8.45 -5.22 -1.85
CA LEU A 145 -7.57 -4.51 -2.79
C LEU A 145 -7.00 -3.22 -2.17
N GLN A 146 -7.80 -2.46 -1.43
CA GLN A 146 -7.33 -1.27 -0.71
C GLN A 146 -6.27 -1.62 0.33
N LEU A 147 -6.48 -2.71 1.07
CA LEU A 147 -5.49 -3.23 2.00
C LEU A 147 -4.22 -3.67 1.27
N LYS A 148 -4.32 -4.39 0.14
CA LYS A 148 -3.16 -4.77 -0.68
C LYS A 148 -2.31 -3.56 -1.04
N LEU A 149 -2.95 -2.51 -1.55
CA LEU A 149 -2.28 -1.32 -2.05
C LEU A 149 -1.65 -0.48 -0.93
N LEU A 150 -2.23 -0.47 0.28
CA LEU A 150 -1.65 0.20 1.44
C LEU A 150 -0.29 -0.36 1.88
N LEU A 151 0.01 -1.62 1.55
CA LEU A 151 1.32 -2.20 1.83
C LEU A 151 2.45 -1.55 1.01
N HIS A 152 2.15 -0.96 -0.16
CA HIS A 152 3.14 -0.32 -1.03
C HIS A 152 3.88 0.84 -0.34
N PRO A 153 3.19 1.88 0.18
CA PRO A 153 3.86 2.99 0.85
C PRO A 153 4.56 2.54 2.15
N LEU A 154 4.01 1.55 2.88
CA LEU A 154 4.66 0.97 4.07
C LEU A 154 6.00 0.32 3.71
N HIS A 155 6.02 -0.47 2.63
CA HIS A 155 7.24 -1.09 2.12
C HIS A 155 8.26 -0.03 1.70
N SER A 156 7.85 0.99 0.96
CA SER A 156 8.74 2.09 0.54
C SER A 156 9.37 2.83 1.73
N SER A 157 8.57 3.16 2.75
CA SER A 157 9.07 3.80 3.96
C SER A 157 10.12 2.94 4.67
N LEU A 158 9.89 1.64 4.81
CA LEU A 158 10.83 0.73 5.43
C LEU A 158 12.15 0.61 4.65
N CYS A 159 12.09 0.46 3.32
CA CYS A 159 13.30 0.41 2.50
C CYS A 159 14.17 1.66 2.67
N HIS A 160 13.56 2.86 2.65
CA HIS A 160 14.30 4.11 2.85
C HIS A 160 14.92 4.20 4.25
N LEU A 161 14.20 3.79 5.28
CA LEU A 161 14.70 3.77 6.66
C LEU A 161 15.85 2.77 6.84
N HIS A 162 15.74 1.59 6.23
CA HIS A 162 16.81 0.59 6.25
C HIS A 162 18.07 1.06 5.55
N GLN A 163 17.94 1.68 4.37
CA GLN A 163 19.09 2.26 3.68
C GLN A 163 19.75 3.34 4.55
N ALA A 164 18.96 4.25 5.13
CA ALA A 164 19.47 5.29 6.01
C ALA A 164 20.23 4.70 7.22
N LEU A 165 19.72 3.63 7.84
CA LEU A 165 20.37 2.96 8.97
C LEU A 165 21.64 2.19 8.56
N SER A 166 21.66 1.56 7.38
CA SER A 166 22.80 0.78 6.90
C SER A 166 24.08 1.63 6.71
N PHE A 167 23.95 2.84 6.15
CA PHE A 167 25.08 3.77 6.00
C PHE A 167 25.72 4.21 7.33
N HIS A 168 24.98 4.10 8.44
CA HIS A 168 25.50 4.44 9.75
C HIS A 168 26.35 3.33 10.38
N SER A 169 26.51 2.17 9.73
CA SER A 169 27.28 1.03 10.25
C SER A 169 28.80 1.13 10.01
N GLU A 170 29.25 1.70 8.88
CA GLU A 170 30.64 1.45 8.41
C GLU A 170 31.70 2.53 8.70
N ALA A 171 31.34 3.78 9.04
CA ALA A 171 32.37 4.82 9.14
C ALA A 171 33.07 4.86 10.51
N TYR A 172 34.25 4.25 10.62
CA TYR A 172 35.29 4.59 11.59
C TYR A 172 35.71 6.07 11.39
N SER A 173 35.13 7.03 12.12
CA SER A 173 35.64 8.41 12.15
C SER A 173 35.04 9.29 13.26
N SER A 174 35.89 10.20 13.75
CA SER A 174 35.90 10.88 15.05
C SER A 174 34.84 11.97 15.31
N ARG A 175 33.63 11.88 14.74
CA ARG A 175 32.56 12.89 14.97
C ARG A 175 31.27 12.23 15.46
N GLN A 176 31.24 11.87 16.75
CA GLN A 176 30.15 11.11 17.37
C GLN A 176 28.87 11.94 17.68
N GLY A 177 28.97 13.25 17.93
CA GLY A 177 27.85 14.03 18.49
C GLY A 177 26.63 14.23 17.57
N THR A 178 26.83 14.46 16.27
CA THR A 178 25.72 14.70 15.32
C THR A 178 25.12 13.40 14.77
N ARG A 179 25.93 12.33 14.68
CA ARG A 179 25.54 11.02 14.12
C ARG A 179 24.60 10.24 15.04
N THR A 180 24.71 10.44 16.36
CA THR A 180 23.82 9.81 17.36
C THR A 180 22.39 10.35 17.27
N VAL A 181 22.22 11.66 17.05
CA VAL A 181 20.90 12.30 16.92
C VAL A 181 20.17 11.83 15.65
N THR A 182 20.87 11.77 14.51
CA THR A 182 20.29 11.26 13.26
C THR A 182 19.95 9.77 13.36
N LYS A 183 20.81 8.96 14.00
CA LYS A 183 20.54 7.54 14.25
C LYS A 183 19.31 7.34 15.14
N ALA A 184 19.21 8.06 16.25
CA ALA A 184 18.06 7.97 17.16
C ALA A 184 16.75 8.36 16.48
N SER A 185 16.78 9.40 15.64
CA SER A 185 15.61 9.81 14.85
C SER A 185 15.18 8.75 13.85
N ASN A 186 16.11 8.12 13.12
CA ASN A 186 15.78 7.05 12.17
C ASN A 186 15.23 5.79 12.86
N LEU A 187 15.72 5.46 14.07
CA LEU A 187 15.18 4.35 14.87
C LEU A 187 13.73 4.62 15.31
N LEU A 188 13.43 5.85 15.75
CA LEU A 188 12.04 6.22 16.09
C LEU A 188 11.12 6.11 14.86
N ARG A 189 11.57 6.56 13.69
CA ARG A 189 10.81 6.40 12.43
C ARG A 189 10.60 4.94 12.05
N LEU A 190 11.55 4.06 12.36
CA LEU A 190 11.40 2.62 12.16
C LEU A 190 10.32 2.04 13.09
N GLU A 191 10.29 2.46 14.36
CA GLU A 191 9.23 2.07 15.30
C GLU A 191 7.86 2.56 14.85
N GLU A 192 7.75 3.79 14.32
CA GLU A 192 6.54 4.32 13.70
C GLU A 192 6.11 3.48 12.47
N ALA A 193 7.03 3.10 11.60
CA ALA A 193 6.72 2.26 10.44
C ALA A 193 6.24 0.85 10.87
N GLN A 194 6.84 0.28 11.92
CA GLN A 194 6.41 -1.00 12.49
C GLN A 194 5.02 -0.91 13.14
N SER A 195 4.68 0.19 13.81
CA SER A 195 3.35 0.38 14.39
C SER A 195 2.27 0.53 13.31
N LEU A 196 2.58 1.22 12.20
CA LEU A 196 1.67 1.32 11.05
C LEU A 196 1.46 -0.04 10.37
N LEU A 197 2.50 -0.87 10.26
CA LEU A 197 2.36 -2.25 9.79
C LEU A 197 1.46 -3.08 10.72
N GLN A 198 1.64 -2.97 12.03
CA GLN A 198 0.77 -3.67 12.98
C GLN A 198 -0.69 -3.23 12.83
N LYS A 199 -0.92 -1.93 12.71
CA LYS A 199 -2.25 -1.37 12.46
C LYS A 199 -2.86 -1.92 11.17
N TRP A 200 -2.08 -2.01 10.10
CA TRP A 200 -2.53 -2.64 8.86
C TRP A 200 -2.94 -4.11 9.07
N TYR A 201 -2.17 -4.87 9.87
CA TYR A 201 -2.49 -6.26 10.18
C TYR A 201 -3.82 -6.38 10.93
N ASP A 202 -4.06 -5.51 11.90
CA ASP A 202 -5.31 -5.50 12.68
C ASP A 202 -6.52 -5.21 11.77
N LEU A 203 -6.38 -4.32 10.78
CA LEU A 203 -7.39 -4.07 9.75
C LEU A 203 -7.62 -5.31 8.86
N CYS A 204 -6.56 -6.01 8.47
CA CYS A 204 -6.63 -7.20 7.64
C CYS A 204 -7.26 -8.39 8.39
N GLU A 205 -6.96 -8.55 9.68
CA GLU A 205 -7.51 -9.61 10.53
C GLU A 205 -9.04 -9.56 10.60
N PHE A 206 -9.63 -8.36 10.59
CA PHE A 206 -11.08 -8.18 10.48
C PHE A 206 -11.65 -8.82 9.20
N HIS A 207 -10.97 -8.65 8.06
CA HIS A 207 -11.38 -9.27 6.79
C HIS A 207 -11.20 -10.78 6.79
N THR A 208 -10.09 -11.28 7.33
CA THR A 208 -9.84 -12.72 7.46
C THR A 208 -10.91 -13.41 8.32
N LYS A 209 -11.39 -12.74 9.37
CA LYS A 209 -12.49 -13.25 10.23
C LYS A 209 -13.84 -13.29 9.50
N ASN A 210 -14.12 -12.29 8.66
CA ASN A 210 -15.39 -12.21 7.93
C ASN A 210 -15.44 -13.11 6.69
N ASP A 211 -14.31 -13.27 5.98
CA ASP A 211 -14.17 -14.17 4.84
C ASP A 211 -12.82 -14.91 4.87
N PRO A 212 -12.75 -16.04 5.59
CA PRO A 212 -11.52 -16.83 5.75
C PRO A 212 -10.99 -17.45 4.45
N ASN A 213 -11.82 -17.52 3.41
CA ASN A 213 -11.49 -18.15 2.12
C ASN A 213 -11.17 -17.15 1.01
N CYS A 214 -11.12 -15.85 1.33
CA CYS A 214 -10.74 -14.83 0.37
C CYS A 214 -9.25 -14.96 -0.01
N GLN A 215 -8.97 -15.36 -1.26
CA GLN A 215 -7.60 -15.52 -1.76
C GLN A 215 -6.79 -14.21 -1.69
N ILE A 216 -7.41 -13.08 -2.02
CA ILE A 216 -6.74 -11.77 -2.00
C ILE A 216 -6.26 -11.43 -0.58
N THR A 217 -7.05 -11.73 0.44
CA THR A 217 -6.67 -11.50 1.84
C THR A 217 -5.49 -12.37 2.25
N ARG A 218 -5.45 -13.63 1.81
CA ARG A 218 -4.30 -14.52 2.07
C ARG A 218 -3.03 -14.01 1.38
N ASP A 219 -3.13 -13.63 0.11
CA ASP A 219 -2.00 -13.05 -0.64
C ASP A 219 -1.48 -11.77 0.06
N ASN A 220 -2.38 -10.95 0.61
CA ASN A 220 -2.01 -9.76 1.37
C ASN A 220 -1.27 -10.10 2.66
N LEU A 221 -1.66 -11.16 3.38
CA LEU A 221 -0.96 -11.61 4.59
C LEU A 221 0.46 -12.10 4.27
N VAL A 222 0.64 -12.84 3.17
CA VAL A 222 1.97 -13.24 2.70
C VAL A 222 2.84 -12.01 2.42
N LEU A 223 2.32 -11.04 1.66
CA LEU A 223 3.03 -9.78 1.39
C LEU A 223 3.38 -9.02 2.67
N TYR A 224 2.43 -8.92 3.62
CA TYR A 224 2.66 -8.29 4.92
C TYR A 224 3.79 -8.97 5.70
N HIS A 225 3.81 -10.31 5.76
CA HIS A 225 4.84 -11.04 6.48
C HIS A 225 6.22 -10.86 5.85
N LEU A 226 6.30 -10.87 4.52
CA LEU A 226 7.56 -10.57 3.80
C LEU A 226 8.05 -9.13 4.07
N ILE A 227 7.16 -8.14 4.06
CA ILE A 227 7.53 -6.75 4.37
C ILE A 227 7.94 -6.61 5.84
N SER A 228 7.27 -7.34 6.73
CA SER A 228 7.59 -7.36 8.17
C SER A 228 8.92 -8.05 8.47
N LEU A 229 9.30 -9.07 7.68
CA LEU A 229 10.65 -9.64 7.74
C LEU A 229 11.70 -8.59 7.41
N ASN A 230 11.49 -7.82 6.34
CA ASN A 230 12.36 -6.70 6.01
C ASN A 230 12.46 -5.72 7.17
N ALA A 231 11.36 -5.41 7.87
CA ALA A 231 11.36 -4.50 9.04
C ALA A 231 12.18 -5.00 10.23
N VAL A 232 12.55 -6.29 10.26
CA VAL A 232 13.24 -6.93 11.39
C VAL A 232 14.65 -7.37 11.03
N THR A 233 14.95 -7.66 9.76
CA THR A 233 16.27 -8.14 9.34
C THR A 233 16.46 -7.94 7.84
N PHE A 234 17.72 -7.98 7.39
CA PHE A 234 18.06 -7.94 5.98
C PHE A 234 18.02 -9.35 5.37
N PHE A 235 17.58 -9.49 4.12
CA PHE A 235 17.62 -10.78 3.41
C PHE A 235 19.03 -11.42 3.38
N PRO A 236 20.12 -10.66 3.11
CA PRO A 236 21.48 -11.19 3.21
C PRO A 236 21.83 -11.75 4.60
N GLU A 237 21.29 -11.16 5.67
CA GLU A 237 21.52 -11.63 7.04
C GLU A 237 20.70 -12.88 7.36
N ILE A 238 19.47 -12.98 6.85
CA ILE A 238 18.67 -14.22 6.90
C ILE A 238 19.43 -15.33 6.16
N GLU A 239 19.97 -15.03 4.98
CA GLU A 239 20.73 -16.00 4.18
C GLU A 239 22.02 -16.44 4.89
N ARG A 240 22.77 -15.51 5.48
CA ARG A 240 23.97 -15.81 6.28
C ARG A 240 23.64 -16.72 7.47
N LEU A 241 22.56 -16.41 8.19
CA LEU A 241 22.05 -17.22 9.29
C LEU A 241 21.63 -18.62 8.81
N ALA A 242 20.91 -18.72 7.69
CA ALA A 242 20.48 -19.98 7.10
C ALA A 242 21.67 -20.85 6.64
N ARG A 243 22.74 -20.23 6.16
CA ARG A 243 23.98 -20.89 5.73
C ARG A 243 24.89 -21.31 6.90
N LYS A 244 24.58 -20.92 8.14
CA LYS A 244 25.42 -21.12 9.33
C LYS A 244 26.83 -20.51 9.18
N GLU A 245 26.96 -19.44 8.40
CA GLU A 245 28.18 -18.63 8.37
C GLU A 245 28.25 -17.82 9.68
N ASP A 246 29.45 -17.56 10.19
CA ASP A 246 29.66 -16.90 11.50
C ASP A 246 28.84 -15.61 11.59
N PHE A 247 27.77 -15.69 12.38
CA PHE A 247 26.80 -14.63 12.58
C PHE A 247 27.24 -13.81 13.79
N ASP A 248 28.07 -12.78 13.56
CA ASP A 248 28.60 -11.93 14.63
C ASP A 248 27.53 -11.12 15.38
N GLY A 249 26.27 -11.13 14.91
CA GLY A 249 25.16 -10.44 15.55
C GLY A 249 25.25 -8.91 15.54
N THR A 250 26.35 -8.34 15.05
CA THR A 250 26.64 -6.90 15.02
C THR A 250 25.62 -6.12 14.18
N SER A 251 25.17 -6.69 13.06
CA SER A 251 24.14 -6.11 12.19
C SER A 251 22.75 -6.09 12.85
N LEU A 252 22.40 -7.14 13.61
CA LEU A 252 21.12 -7.25 14.34
C LEU A 252 21.11 -6.39 15.60
N SER A 253 22.19 -6.41 16.38
CA SER A 253 22.34 -5.54 17.56
C SER A 253 22.34 -4.05 17.19
N PHE A 254 22.67 -3.72 15.93
CA PHE A 254 22.58 -2.36 15.40
C PHE A 254 21.15 -1.88 15.12
N LEU A 255 20.28 -2.73 14.56
CA LEU A 255 18.86 -2.44 14.36
C LEU A 255 18.08 -2.42 15.69
N PHE A 256 18.54 -3.19 16.68
CA PHE A 256 17.84 -3.43 17.93
C PHE A 256 18.62 -3.01 19.18
N ALA A 257 19.17 -1.78 19.17
CA ALA A 257 19.88 -1.21 20.31
C ALA A 257 19.08 -1.19 21.65
N THR A 258 17.82 -1.64 21.65
CA THR A 258 16.92 -1.73 22.81
C THR A 258 16.26 -3.10 23.04
N LYS A 259 16.51 -4.15 22.24
CA LYS A 259 15.87 -5.47 22.43
C LYS A 259 16.86 -6.63 22.29
N ASP A 260 16.82 -7.56 23.26
CA ASP A 260 17.64 -8.77 23.32
C ASP A 260 17.61 -9.55 21.99
N VAL A 261 18.77 -10.03 21.55
CA VAL A 261 18.95 -10.84 20.32
C VAL A 261 18.00 -12.04 20.28
N TYR A 262 17.71 -12.64 21.44
CA TYR A 262 16.74 -13.73 21.60
C TYR A 262 15.29 -13.31 21.29
N THR A 263 14.91 -12.07 21.59
CA THR A 263 13.58 -11.53 21.26
C THR A 263 13.43 -11.35 19.75
N VAL A 264 14.52 -11.00 19.07
CA VAL A 264 14.53 -10.81 17.61
C VAL A 264 14.46 -12.13 16.88
N GLN A 265 15.24 -13.13 17.29
CA GLN A 265 15.12 -14.50 16.77
C GLN A 265 13.70 -15.04 17.00
N GLY A 266 13.12 -14.88 18.19
CA GLY A 266 11.75 -15.29 18.47
C GLY A 266 10.71 -14.61 17.56
N LYS A 267 10.88 -13.32 17.27
CA LYS A 267 10.04 -12.60 16.29
C LYS A 267 10.24 -13.11 14.87
N LEU A 268 11.47 -13.36 14.45
CA LEU A 268 11.80 -13.92 13.15
C LEU A 268 11.14 -15.28 12.94
N PHE A 269 11.33 -16.22 13.89
CA PHE A 269 10.67 -17.52 13.86
C PHE A 269 9.15 -17.37 13.85
N SER A 270 8.57 -16.49 14.67
CA SER A 270 7.13 -16.26 14.68
C SER A 270 6.60 -15.74 13.34
N ILE A 271 7.33 -14.84 12.66
CA ILE A 271 6.92 -14.32 11.34
C ILE A 271 7.04 -15.43 10.28
N VAL A 272 8.12 -16.20 10.32
CA VAL A 272 8.35 -17.32 9.39
C VAL A 272 7.27 -18.40 9.56
N ASP A 273 6.95 -18.79 10.79
CA ASP A 273 5.89 -19.76 11.08
C ASP A 273 4.53 -19.28 10.57
N LYS A 274 4.21 -18.00 10.76
CA LYS A 274 2.97 -17.39 10.23
C LYS A 274 2.97 -17.35 8.70
N LEU A 275 4.10 -17.07 8.07
CA LEU A 275 4.23 -17.05 6.61
C LEU A 275 3.99 -18.44 6.00
N PHE A 276 4.42 -19.52 6.66
CA PHE A 276 4.12 -20.89 6.22
C PHE A 276 2.71 -21.39 6.58
N ALA A 277 2.01 -20.70 7.48
CA ALA A 277 0.64 -21.02 7.87
C ALA A 277 -0.44 -20.22 7.10
N SER A 278 -0.03 -19.20 6.34
CA SER A 278 -0.88 -18.32 5.52
C SER A 278 -1.16 -18.91 4.14
#